data_AF-A0A2D7ICZ2-F1
#
_entry.id   AF-A0A2D7ICZ2-F1
#
_cell.length_a   1.000
_cell.length_b   1.000
_cell.length_c   1.000
_cell.angle_alpha   90.00
_cell.angle_beta   90.00
_cell.angle_gamma   90.00
#
_symmetry.space_group_name_H-M   'P 1'
#
loop_
_entity.id
_entity.type
_entity.pdbx_description
1 polymer ?
#
loop_
_entity_poly.entity_id
_entity_poly.type
_entity_poly.pdbx_seq_one_letter_code
_entity_poly.pdbx_strand_id
1 'polypeptide(L)'
;MAEFFLTFDKDTGTILSVGREHGDNFIQIAERQAIEFLNLEKNTIDYHVVWKNKKHTLEEKAKVQVSESIVATNDHYQIPENNKDCNLIFTQDEKNNKWIITANDDFITEVTKSPGLFQNIFVTAQNNPNIYYGSIRVDFDFLKNKKELVIESMAGKNCSLYCKNVYNNYQHVRM
;
A
#
# COMPACT_ATOMS: atom_id res chain seq x y z
N MET A 1 -21.34 -20.42 -26.17
CA MET A 1 -20.91 -19.33 -25.26
C MET A 1 -19.41 -19.20 -25.40
N ALA A 2 -18.88 -17.99 -25.46
CA ALA A 2 -17.43 -17.82 -25.51
C ALA A 2 -16.86 -18.10 -24.11
N GLU A 3 -15.81 -18.92 -24.04
CA GLU A 3 -15.11 -19.18 -22.79
C GLU A 3 -14.05 -18.12 -22.57
N PHE A 4 -13.94 -17.66 -21.33
CA PHE A 4 -12.96 -16.66 -20.93
C PHE A 4 -12.08 -17.22 -19.82
N PHE A 5 -10.80 -16.87 -19.90
CA PHE A 5 -9.77 -17.35 -19.02
C PHE A 5 -9.03 -16.18 -18.39
N LEU A 6 -8.54 -16.44 -17.18
CA LEU A 6 -7.64 -15.57 -16.46
C LEU A 6 -6.35 -16.36 -16.22
N THR A 7 -5.24 -15.85 -16.74
CA THR A 7 -3.90 -16.44 -16.56
C THR A 7 -3.23 -15.75 -15.37
N PHE A 8 -2.53 -16.51 -14.55
CA PHE A 8 -1.90 -15.99 -13.33
C PHE A 8 -0.51 -16.58 -13.10
N ASP A 9 0.29 -15.86 -12.33
CA ASP A 9 1.57 -16.33 -11.82
C ASP A 9 1.34 -17.33 -10.68
N LYS A 10 1.86 -18.55 -10.80
CA LYS A 10 1.57 -19.65 -9.87
C LYS A 10 2.09 -19.40 -8.45
N ASP A 11 3.22 -18.72 -8.33
CA ASP A 11 3.90 -18.54 -7.05
C ASP A 11 3.30 -17.38 -6.26
N THR A 12 2.85 -16.34 -6.95
CA THR A 12 2.33 -15.10 -6.34
C THR A 12 0.81 -14.97 -6.40
N GLY A 13 0.14 -15.72 -7.27
CA GLY A 13 -1.29 -15.58 -7.54
C GLY A 13 -1.65 -14.31 -8.33
N THR A 14 -0.65 -13.59 -8.86
CA THR A 14 -0.86 -12.33 -9.59
C THR A 14 -1.49 -12.59 -10.95
N ILE A 15 -2.49 -11.80 -11.32
CA ILE A 15 -3.16 -11.91 -12.62
C ILE A 15 -2.26 -11.33 -13.70
N LEU A 16 -2.01 -12.12 -14.75
CA LEU A 16 -1.16 -11.74 -15.88
C LEU A 16 -1.99 -11.28 -17.08
N SER A 17 -3.11 -11.94 -17.35
CA SER A 17 -3.99 -11.60 -18.48
C SER A 17 -5.41 -12.12 -18.27
N VAL A 18 -6.36 -11.45 -18.93
CA VAL A 18 -7.77 -11.88 -19.06
C VAL A 18 -8.11 -11.89 -20.54
N GLY A 19 -8.69 -12.98 -21.03
CA GLY A 19 -8.99 -13.10 -22.46
C GLY A 19 -9.59 -14.43 -22.84
N ARG A 20 -9.56 -14.75 -24.14
CA ARG A 20 -10.06 -16.01 -24.70
C ARG A 20 -8.99 -17.08 -24.84
N GLU A 21 -7.74 -16.71 -24.65
CA GLU A 21 -6.58 -17.60 -24.67
C GLU A 21 -6.11 -17.84 -23.23
N HIS A 22 -5.59 -19.03 -22.96
CA HIS A 22 -5.05 -19.39 -21.66
C HIS A 22 -3.58 -19.77 -21.77
N GLY A 23 -2.78 -19.33 -20.79
CA GLY A 23 -1.42 -19.82 -20.58
C GLY A 23 -1.39 -21.14 -19.80
N ASP A 24 -0.23 -21.45 -19.20
CA ASP A 24 -0.04 -22.69 -18.43
C ASP A 24 -0.83 -22.72 -17.11
N ASN A 25 -0.91 -21.58 -16.41
CA ASN A 25 -1.62 -21.46 -15.13
C ASN A 25 -2.84 -20.56 -15.32
N PHE A 26 -4.02 -21.16 -15.38
CA PHE A 26 -5.25 -20.44 -15.67
C PHE A 26 -6.44 -20.92 -14.84
N ILE A 27 -7.44 -20.05 -14.76
CA ILE A 27 -8.79 -20.39 -14.31
C ILE A 27 -9.79 -19.93 -15.38
N GLN A 28 -10.89 -20.66 -15.51
CA GLN A 28 -12.03 -20.21 -16.30
C GLN A 28 -12.87 -19.23 -15.46
N ILE A 29 -13.28 -18.12 -16.08
CA ILE A 29 -14.11 -17.09 -15.46
C ILE A 29 -15.39 -16.87 -16.26
N ALA A 30 -16.41 -16.30 -15.62
CA ALA A 30 -17.66 -15.97 -16.29
C ALA A 30 -17.45 -14.83 -17.32
N GLU A 31 -18.16 -14.88 -18.45
CA GLU A 31 -18.11 -13.86 -19.50
C GLU A 31 -18.34 -12.44 -18.96
N ARG A 32 -19.34 -12.26 -18.10
CA ARG A 32 -19.60 -10.97 -17.43
C ARG A 32 -18.37 -10.45 -16.69
N GLN A 33 -17.71 -11.32 -15.92
CA GLN A 33 -16.54 -10.96 -15.13
C GLN A 33 -15.34 -10.64 -16.01
N ALA A 34 -15.18 -11.34 -17.14
CA ALA A 34 -14.15 -11.02 -18.12
C ALA A 34 -14.39 -9.63 -18.74
N ILE A 35 -15.63 -9.31 -19.11
CA ILE A 35 -16.00 -8.00 -19.65
C ILE A 35 -15.72 -6.88 -18.62
N GLU A 36 -16.04 -7.09 -17.35
CA GLU A 36 -15.74 -6.12 -16.28
C GLU A 36 -14.23 -5.80 -16.19
N PHE A 37 -13.34 -6.78 -16.38
CA PHE A 37 -11.89 -6.54 -16.45
C PHE A 37 -11.46 -5.88 -17.76
N LEU A 38 -11.99 -6.34 -18.90
CA LEU A 38 -11.63 -5.82 -20.23
C LEU A 38 -12.08 -4.36 -20.43
N ASN A 39 -13.20 -3.97 -19.81
CA ASN A 39 -13.70 -2.59 -19.81
C ASN A 39 -13.08 -1.71 -18.71
N LEU A 40 -12.14 -2.24 -17.92
CA LEU A 40 -11.53 -1.56 -16.77
C LEU A 40 -12.53 -1.15 -15.67
N GLU A 41 -13.71 -1.77 -15.61
CA GLU A 41 -14.65 -1.63 -14.49
C GLU A 41 -14.10 -2.30 -13.23
N LYS A 42 -13.27 -3.32 -13.41
CA LYS A 42 -12.43 -3.94 -12.38
C LYS A 42 -10.97 -3.88 -12.79
N ASN A 43 -10.09 -3.52 -11.86
CA ASN A 43 -8.65 -3.55 -12.09
C ASN A 43 -8.09 -4.91 -11.64
N THR A 44 -7.32 -5.57 -12.50
CA THR A 44 -6.69 -6.86 -12.19
C THR A 44 -5.74 -6.76 -10.99
N ILE A 45 -5.20 -5.58 -10.68
CA ILE A 45 -4.36 -5.38 -9.50
C ILE A 45 -5.09 -5.60 -8.18
N ASP A 46 -6.42 -5.42 -8.14
CA ASP A 46 -7.25 -5.56 -6.94
C ASP A 46 -7.61 -7.02 -6.64
N TYR A 47 -7.16 -7.96 -7.48
CA TYR A 47 -7.53 -9.37 -7.40
C TYR A 47 -6.29 -10.26 -7.39
N HIS A 48 -6.46 -11.47 -6.87
CA HIS A 48 -5.44 -12.51 -6.86
C HIS A 48 -6.08 -13.89 -6.95
N VAL A 49 -5.32 -14.87 -7.42
CA VAL A 49 -5.75 -16.26 -7.48
C VAL A 49 -5.16 -17.01 -6.30
N VAL A 50 -6.03 -17.62 -5.49
CA VAL A 50 -5.63 -18.42 -4.33
C VAL A 50 -5.98 -19.90 -4.51
N TRP A 51 -5.15 -20.77 -3.94
CA TRP A 51 -5.46 -22.19 -3.83
C TRP A 51 -6.26 -22.45 -2.56
N LYS A 52 -7.56 -22.71 -2.70
CA LYS A 52 -8.47 -22.96 -1.57
C LYS A 52 -9.45 -24.05 -1.93
N ASN A 53 -9.78 -24.92 -0.98
CA ASN A 53 -10.71 -26.04 -1.20
C ASN A 53 -10.35 -26.91 -2.42
N LYS A 54 -9.04 -27.17 -2.62
CA LYS A 54 -8.49 -27.96 -3.73
C LYS A 54 -8.76 -27.40 -5.14
N LYS A 55 -8.99 -26.10 -5.27
CA LYS A 55 -9.10 -25.41 -6.57
C LYS A 55 -8.51 -24.01 -6.53
N HIS A 56 -8.05 -23.52 -7.68
CA HIS A 56 -7.71 -22.11 -7.86
C HIS A 56 -8.99 -21.28 -7.94
N THR A 57 -9.08 -20.25 -7.11
CA THR A 57 -10.23 -19.34 -7.04
C THR A 57 -9.75 -17.90 -7.13
N LEU A 58 -10.43 -17.10 -7.95
CA LEU A 58 -10.23 -15.66 -8.00
C LEU A 58 -10.86 -15.02 -6.76
N GLU A 59 -10.04 -14.36 -5.94
CA GLU A 59 -10.50 -13.56 -4.82
C GLU A 59 -10.09 -12.11 -5.06
N GLU A 60 -11.00 -11.18 -4.78
CA GLU A 60 -10.59 -9.79 -4.60
C GLU A 60 -9.55 -9.82 -3.47
N LYS A 61 -8.37 -9.23 -3.70
CA LYS A 61 -7.46 -8.95 -2.60
C LYS A 61 -8.32 -8.26 -1.55
N ALA A 62 -8.15 -8.64 -0.29
CA ALA A 62 -8.78 -7.88 0.76
C ALA A 62 -8.37 -6.42 0.52
N LYS A 63 -9.30 -5.61 -0.01
CA LYS A 63 -9.35 -4.21 0.32
C LYS A 63 -9.26 -4.29 1.82
N VAL A 64 -8.17 -3.77 2.38
CA VAL A 64 -8.16 -3.52 3.80
C VAL A 64 -9.34 -2.56 3.97
N GLN A 65 -10.52 -3.11 4.22
CA GLN A 65 -11.56 -2.41 4.93
C GLN A 65 -10.84 -2.17 6.23
N VAL A 66 -10.32 -0.95 6.35
CA VAL A 66 -10.05 -0.37 7.64
C VAL A 66 -11.45 -0.19 8.24
N SER A 67 -12.03 -1.32 8.68
CA SER A 67 -13.22 -1.37 9.49
C SER A 67 -12.78 -0.83 10.83
N GLU A 68 -13.38 0.29 11.21
CA GLU A 68 -12.93 1.26 12.20
C GLU A 68 -12.03 2.33 11.56
N SER A 69 -12.64 3.49 11.32
CA SER A 69 -11.93 4.77 11.19
C SER A 69 -10.64 4.76 12.01
N ILE A 70 -9.49 5.01 11.37
CA ILE A 70 -8.17 5.17 12.01
C ILE A 70 -8.21 6.21 13.16
N VAL A 71 -9.29 6.99 13.22
CA VAL A 71 -9.59 8.10 14.12
C VAL A 71 -10.42 7.74 15.35
N ALA A 72 -11.01 6.54 15.43
CA ALA A 72 -11.82 6.17 16.60
C ALA A 72 -10.96 5.84 17.84
N THR A 73 -9.63 5.92 17.73
CA THR A 73 -8.72 5.77 18.85
C THR A 73 -7.88 7.05 18.99
N ASN A 74 -7.84 7.61 20.20
CA ASN A 74 -7.09 8.82 20.57
C ASN A 74 -5.55 8.70 20.42
N ASP A 75 -5.03 7.64 19.78
CA ASP A 75 -3.61 7.28 19.74
C ASP A 75 -2.93 7.51 18.37
N HIS A 76 -3.67 7.91 17.32
CA HIS A 76 -3.12 8.25 16.01
C HIS A 76 -3.14 9.76 15.77
N TYR A 77 -1.96 10.31 15.50
CA TYR A 77 -1.74 11.75 15.36
C TYR A 77 -1.41 12.07 13.90
N GLN A 78 -1.91 13.23 13.45
CA GLN A 78 -1.52 13.77 12.15
C GLN A 78 -0.03 14.13 12.19
N ILE A 79 0.72 13.68 11.18
CA ILE A 79 2.12 14.05 11.01
C ILE A 79 2.17 15.52 10.57
N PRO A 80 2.93 16.38 11.28
CA PRO A 80 3.00 17.80 10.96
C PRO A 80 3.81 18.06 9.69
N GLU A 81 3.42 19.06 8.91
CA GLU A 81 4.15 19.44 7.69
C GLU A 81 5.43 20.26 8.00
N ASN A 82 5.43 21.00 9.12
CA ASN A 82 6.46 21.98 9.45
C ASN A 82 7.27 21.64 10.71
N ASN A 83 7.52 20.34 10.96
CA ASN A 83 8.39 19.95 12.06
C ASN A 83 9.86 19.84 11.61
N LYS A 84 10.64 20.89 11.86
CA LYS A 84 12.06 20.95 11.48
C LYS A 84 12.99 20.12 12.36
N ASP A 85 12.53 19.72 13.55
CA ASP A 85 13.26 18.87 14.49
C ASP A 85 12.61 17.50 14.49
N CYS A 86 12.81 16.76 13.41
CA CYS A 86 12.21 15.46 13.19
C CYS A 86 13.27 14.42 12.78
N ASN A 87 12.94 13.16 13.05
CA ASN A 87 13.84 12.04 12.83
C ASN A 87 13.38 11.13 11.68
N LEU A 88 12.11 11.21 11.29
CA LEU A 88 11.54 10.47 10.18
C LEU A 88 10.78 11.43 9.25
N ILE A 89 11.22 11.52 8.00
CA ILE A 89 10.74 12.48 7.01
C ILE A 89 10.01 11.72 5.91
N PHE A 90 8.79 12.15 5.60
CA PHE A 90 7.95 11.65 4.52
C PHE A 90 7.81 12.71 3.45
N THR A 91 8.55 12.56 2.36
CA THR A 91 8.48 13.47 1.22
C THR A 91 7.51 12.94 0.19
N GLN A 92 6.44 13.70 -0.08
CA GLN A 92 5.52 13.50 -1.18
C GLN A 92 6.10 14.18 -2.43
N ASP A 93 6.68 13.40 -3.34
CA ASP A 93 7.13 13.89 -4.65
C ASP A 93 5.95 13.81 -5.62
N GLU A 94 5.24 14.92 -5.76
CA GLU A 94 4.03 14.99 -6.59
C GLU A 94 4.37 14.88 -8.08
N LYS A 95 5.56 15.32 -8.48
CA LYS A 95 5.98 15.33 -9.89
C LYS A 95 6.27 13.93 -10.39
N ASN A 96 6.92 13.12 -9.56
CA ASN A 96 7.29 11.74 -9.91
C ASN A 96 6.29 10.71 -9.38
N ASN A 97 5.20 11.15 -8.74
CA ASN A 97 4.15 10.31 -8.15
C ASN A 97 4.70 9.27 -7.16
N LYS A 98 5.57 9.70 -6.25
CA LYS A 98 6.28 8.83 -5.30
C LYS A 98 6.27 9.41 -3.89
N TRP A 99 6.44 8.53 -2.91
CA TRP A 99 6.90 8.91 -1.58
C TRP A 99 8.35 8.52 -1.40
N ILE A 100 9.11 9.40 -0.78
CA ILE A 100 10.49 9.19 -0.37
C ILE A 100 10.53 9.32 1.14
N ILE A 101 10.93 8.25 1.82
CA ILE A 101 11.00 8.18 3.28
C ILE A 101 12.46 8.08 3.68
N THR A 102 12.89 8.99 4.55
CA THR A 102 14.25 9.02 5.09
C THR A 102 14.21 9.18 6.60
N ALA A 103 15.29 8.78 7.26
CA ALA A 103 15.45 8.90 8.69
C ALA A 103 16.83 9.46 9.05
N ASN A 104 16.91 10.13 10.20
CA ASN A 104 18.19 10.54 10.78
C ASN A 104 18.98 9.29 11.23
N ASP A 105 20.30 9.31 10.98
CA ASP A 105 21.21 8.20 11.31
C ASP A 105 21.25 7.86 12.81
N ASP A 106 21.19 8.86 13.69
CA ASP A 106 21.18 8.65 15.15
C ASP A 106 19.89 7.94 15.58
N PHE A 107 18.75 8.39 15.03
CA PHE A 107 17.46 7.75 15.28
C PHE A 107 17.44 6.32 14.76
N ILE A 108 17.87 6.08 13.52
CA ILE A 108 17.87 4.73 12.94
C ILE A 108 18.80 3.80 13.70
N THR A 109 19.94 4.30 14.19
CA THR A 109 20.86 3.53 15.03
C THR A 109 20.21 3.14 16.35
N GLU A 110 19.48 4.05 16.98
CA GLU A 110 18.78 3.79 18.24
C GLU A 110 17.67 2.75 18.08
N VAL A 111 16.75 2.95 17.13
CA VAL A 111 15.60 2.06 16.97
C VAL A 111 16.00 0.67 16.48
N THR A 112 17.06 0.55 15.67
CA THR A 112 17.53 -0.76 15.18
C THR A 112 18.45 -1.49 16.15
N LYS A 113 18.60 -1.03 17.40
CA LYS A 113 19.14 -1.87 18.48
C LYS A 113 18.26 -3.10 18.73
N SER A 114 16.96 -2.98 18.43
CA SER A 114 16.02 -4.11 18.41
C SER A 114 15.60 -4.37 16.96
N PRO A 115 15.92 -5.55 16.39
CA PRO A 115 15.57 -5.85 15.00
C PRO A 115 14.07 -6.08 14.82
N GLY A 116 13.58 -5.91 13.60
CA GLY A 116 12.20 -6.19 13.20
C GLY A 116 11.19 -5.09 13.58
N LEU A 117 11.65 -3.93 14.05
CA LEU A 117 10.78 -2.80 14.33
C LEU A 117 10.33 -2.11 13.04
N PHE A 118 9.06 -1.72 13.03
CA PHE A 118 8.44 -1.02 11.92
C PHE A 118 7.41 -0.01 12.42
N GLN A 119 7.12 1.00 11.59
CA GLN A 119 6.06 1.97 11.81
C GLN A 119 5.08 1.94 10.64
N ASN A 120 3.79 1.83 10.95
CA ASN A 120 2.74 2.03 9.96
C ASN A 120 2.32 3.50 9.93
N ILE A 121 2.17 4.02 8.73
CA ILE A 121 1.73 5.38 8.43
C ILE A 121 0.52 5.28 7.52
N PHE A 122 -0.55 5.98 7.86
CA PHE A 122 -1.78 5.99 7.11
C PHE A 122 -1.87 7.26 6.27
N VAL A 123 -2.18 7.09 5.00
CA VAL A 123 -2.41 8.17 4.04
C VAL A 123 -3.92 8.35 3.90
N THR A 124 -4.38 9.56 4.18
CA THR A 124 -5.81 9.89 4.18
C THR A 124 -6.07 11.14 3.34
N ALA A 125 -7.34 11.46 3.10
CA ALA A 125 -7.70 12.79 2.61
C ALA A 125 -7.17 13.87 3.56
N GLN A 126 -6.82 15.01 2.97
CA GLN A 126 -6.30 16.14 3.73
C GLN A 126 -7.26 16.53 4.86
N ASN A 127 -6.74 16.58 6.08
CA ASN A 127 -7.46 16.92 7.31
C ASN A 127 -8.73 16.08 7.58
N ASN A 128 -8.87 14.94 6.89
CA ASN A 128 -10.00 14.04 7.07
C ASN A 128 -9.51 12.59 7.14
N PRO A 129 -9.19 12.11 8.35
CA PRO A 129 -8.64 10.77 8.52
C PRO A 129 -9.68 9.64 8.39
N ASN A 130 -10.96 9.96 8.14
CA ASN A 130 -11.99 8.99 7.82
C ASN A 130 -12.01 8.57 6.33
N ILE A 131 -11.33 9.33 5.47
CA ILE A 131 -11.20 8.99 4.04
C ILE A 131 -9.80 8.43 3.83
N TYR A 132 -9.70 7.12 3.73
CA TYR A 132 -8.43 6.40 3.65
C TYR A 132 -8.00 6.18 2.19
N TYR A 133 -6.72 6.42 1.90
CA TYR A 133 -6.12 6.18 0.59
C TYR A 133 -5.18 4.98 0.57
N GLY A 134 -4.47 4.73 1.67
CA GLY A 134 -3.50 3.64 1.76
C GLY A 134 -2.56 3.77 2.95
N SER A 135 -1.60 2.85 3.08
CA SER A 135 -0.66 2.84 4.19
C SER A 135 0.77 2.58 3.73
N ILE A 136 1.71 3.24 4.38
CA ILE A 136 3.15 3.05 4.24
C ILE A 136 3.63 2.25 5.44
N ARG A 137 4.28 1.10 5.20
CA ARG A 137 5.03 0.39 6.23
C ARG A 137 6.49 0.79 6.15
N VAL A 138 6.98 1.47 7.18
CA VAL A 138 8.38 1.85 7.31
C VAL A 138 9.10 0.77 8.11
N ASP A 139 9.92 -0.01 7.45
CA ASP A 139 10.82 -0.98 8.08
C ASP A 139 12.14 -0.28 8.43
N PHE A 140 12.50 -0.25 9.72
CA PHE A 140 13.68 0.48 10.16
C PHE A 140 14.99 -0.24 9.84
N ASP A 141 14.98 -1.57 9.77
CA ASP A 141 16.15 -2.34 9.34
C ASP A 141 16.40 -2.11 7.84
N PHE A 142 15.34 -2.02 7.05
CA PHE A 142 15.45 -1.60 5.65
C PHE A 142 16.05 -0.20 5.52
N LEU A 143 15.51 0.79 6.24
CA LEU A 143 16.02 2.16 6.19
C LEU A 143 17.47 2.28 6.67
N LYS A 144 17.88 1.52 7.70
CA LYS A 144 19.29 1.48 8.12
C LYS A 144 20.23 1.07 7.00
N ASN A 145 19.82 0.06 6.21
CA ASN A 145 20.65 -0.53 5.15
C ASN A 145 20.59 0.26 3.84
N LYS A 146 19.42 0.80 3.48
CA LYS A 146 19.19 1.48 2.19
C LYS A 146 19.18 3.00 2.27
N LYS A 147 19.16 3.57 3.48
CA LYS A 147 19.07 5.01 3.82
C LYS A 147 17.77 5.69 3.39
N GLU A 148 17.12 5.18 2.34
CA GLU A 148 15.82 5.66 1.86
C GLU A 148 14.89 4.50 1.48
N LEU A 149 13.59 4.76 1.62
CA LEU A 149 12.52 3.92 1.10
C LEU A 149 11.72 4.74 0.09
N VAL A 150 11.59 4.21 -1.13
CA VAL A 150 10.84 4.84 -2.22
C VAL A 150 9.66 3.96 -2.58
N ILE A 151 8.47 4.54 -2.60
CA ILE A 151 7.22 3.84 -2.94
C ILE A 151 6.40 4.68 -3.93
N GLU A 152 5.56 4.01 -4.72
CA GLU A 152 4.59 4.71 -5.55
C GLU A 152 3.55 5.44 -4.68
N SER A 153 3.10 6.61 -5.14
CA SER A 153 2.08 7.36 -4.40
C SER A 153 0.72 6.70 -4.48
N MET A 154 0.09 6.58 -3.32
CA MET A 154 -1.29 6.09 -3.16
C MET A 154 -2.31 7.25 -3.20
N ALA A 155 -1.84 8.50 -3.26
CA ALA A 155 -2.68 9.69 -3.16
C ALA A 155 -2.18 10.85 -4.02
N GLY A 156 -3.11 11.66 -4.51
CA GLY A 156 -2.81 12.94 -5.17
C GLY A 156 -2.41 14.04 -4.19
N LYS A 157 -2.42 15.29 -4.67
CA LYS A 157 -1.92 16.48 -3.97
C LYS A 157 -2.52 16.77 -2.58
N ASN A 158 -3.68 16.21 -2.26
CA ASN A 158 -4.45 16.57 -1.07
C ASN A 158 -4.59 15.39 -0.10
N CYS A 159 -3.48 15.04 0.55
CA CYS A 159 -3.46 14.02 1.58
C CYS A 159 -2.90 14.53 2.91
N SER A 160 -3.22 13.79 3.98
CA SER A 160 -2.60 13.92 5.30
C SER A 160 -2.03 12.56 5.70
N LEU A 161 -0.98 12.57 6.51
CA LEU A 161 -0.40 11.36 7.08
C LEU A 161 -0.76 11.24 8.55
N TYR A 162 -1.08 10.03 9.00
CA TYR A 162 -1.40 9.72 10.40
C TYR A 162 -0.60 8.53 10.89
N CYS A 163 -0.13 8.55 12.13
CA CYS A 163 0.56 7.41 12.72
C CYS A 163 0.41 7.38 14.23
N LYS A 164 0.71 6.23 14.85
CA LYS A 164 0.87 6.16 16.30
C LYS A 164 2.06 7.01 16.71
N ASN A 165 1.88 7.83 17.73
CA ASN A 165 2.93 8.69 18.23
C ASN A 165 3.91 7.93 19.15
N VAL A 166 4.68 7.02 18.55
CA VAL A 166 5.66 6.19 19.27
C VAL A 166 6.96 6.95 19.47
N TYR A 167 7.38 7.72 18.46
CA TYR A 167 8.70 8.35 18.41
C TYR A 167 8.69 9.88 18.45
N ASN A 168 7.52 10.53 18.44
CA ASN A 168 7.33 11.99 18.54
C ASN A 168 8.07 12.87 17.52
N ASN A 169 8.63 12.30 16.45
CA ASN A 169 9.62 12.98 15.61
C ASN A 169 9.39 12.72 14.12
N TYR A 170 8.24 13.17 13.60
CA TYR A 170 7.81 12.95 12.22
C TYR A 170 7.64 14.28 11.47
N GLN A 171 7.86 14.28 10.15
CA GLN A 171 7.54 15.40 9.27
C GLN A 171 6.99 14.92 7.92
N HIS A 172 5.99 15.64 7.40
CA HIS A 172 5.48 15.49 6.03
C HIS A 172 5.96 16.66 5.17
N VAL A 173 6.72 16.40 4.12
CA VAL A 173 7.17 17.40 3.15
C VAL A 173 6.46 17.18 1.82
N ARG A 174 6.03 18.25 1.14
CA ARG A 174 5.45 18.18 -0.21
C ARG A 174 6.38 18.88 -1.20
N MET A 175 6.66 18.25 -2.35
CA MET A 175 7.59 18.74 -3.39
C MET A 175 7.04 18.64 -4.81
#